data_AF-A0A419IXQ9-F1
#
_entry.id   AF-A0A419IXQ9-F1
#
_cell.length_a   1.000
_cell.length_b   1.000
_cell.length_c   1.000
_cell.angle_alpha   90.00
_cell.angle_beta   90.00
_cell.angle_gamma   90.00
#
_symmetry.space_group_name_H-M   'P 1'
#
loop_
_entity.id
_entity.type
_entity.pdbx_description
1 polymer ?
#
loop_
_entity_poly.entity_id
_entity_poly.type
_entity_poly.pdbx_seq_one_letter_code
_entity_poly.pdbx_strand_id
1 'polypeptide(L)'
;MEIPLQITNRSIKLSNALESEIRKRAEKLDKFYSRITRCKVVVESPHRHSHQGKRYNVQIVMTVPGAELVVKRNPHEDLYVAIRDSFNAARRQLEDYSKRQRGDVKQHEETPVAVISALFSDKGYGFITTSDNHDIYFHRNSVLNSDFDHLEPGMKVRYTEGEGEKGPQATTVTVL
;
A
#
# COMPACT_ATOMS: atom_id res chain seq x y z
N MET A 1 -1.04 2.85 -22.48
CA MET A 1 0.33 3.14 -22.02
C MET A 1 0.85 4.20 -22.95
N GLU A 2 1.37 5.30 -22.41
CA GLU A 2 1.84 6.40 -23.24
C GLU A 2 3.20 6.08 -23.90
N ILE A 3 4.09 5.43 -23.14
CA ILE A 3 5.39 4.95 -23.62
C ILE A 3 5.31 3.44 -23.88
N PRO A 4 5.87 2.94 -25.01
CA PRO A 4 5.96 1.52 -25.29
C PRO A 4 6.64 0.71 -24.17
N LEU A 5 6.14 -0.50 -23.94
CA LEU A 5 6.70 -1.44 -22.99
C LEU A 5 8.21 -1.65 -23.22
N GLN A 6 9.00 -1.48 -22.17
CA GLN A 6 10.42 -1.78 -22.18
C GLN A 6 10.70 -3.12 -21.51
N ILE A 7 11.28 -4.06 -22.26
CA ILE A 7 11.73 -5.35 -21.73
C ILE A 7 13.25 -5.34 -21.68
N THR A 8 13.82 -5.61 -20.51
CA THR A 8 15.26 -5.71 -20.29
C THR A 8 15.58 -7.11 -19.79
N ASN A 9 16.46 -7.82 -20.48
CA ASN A 9 17.04 -9.06 -19.97
C ASN A 9 18.44 -8.76 -19.40
N ARG A 10 18.79 -9.41 -18.28
CA ARG A 10 20.15 -9.38 -17.75
C ARG A 10 20.64 -10.80 -17.54
N SER A 11 21.70 -11.17 -18.25
CA SER A 11 22.34 -12.48 -18.17
C SER A 11 21.47 -13.66 -18.61
N ILE A 12 20.42 -13.41 -19.42
CA ILE A 12 19.50 -14.44 -19.95
C ILE A 12 19.13 -14.11 -21.39
N LYS A 13 18.96 -15.15 -22.23
CA LYS A 13 18.20 -15.04 -23.49
C LYS A 13 16.73 -15.37 -23.22
N LEU A 14 15.85 -14.37 -23.36
CA LEU A 14 14.41 -14.61 -23.35
C LEU A 14 14.03 -15.29 -24.67
N SER A 15 13.20 -16.34 -24.60
CA SER A 15 12.62 -16.92 -25.81
C SER A 15 11.53 -16.00 -26.35
N ASN A 16 11.28 -16.05 -27.67
CA ASN A 16 10.19 -15.30 -28.31
C ASN A 16 8.82 -15.57 -27.66
N ALA A 17 8.60 -16.81 -27.19
CA ALA A 17 7.38 -17.19 -26.48
C ALA A 17 7.23 -16.45 -25.15
N LEU A 18 8.31 -16.31 -24.38
CA LEU A 18 8.30 -15.57 -23.11
C LEU A 18 8.17 -14.06 -23.33
N GLU A 19 8.84 -13.49 -24.34
CA GLU A 19 8.65 -12.08 -24.68
C GLU A 19 7.22 -11.77 -25.11
N SER A 20 6.63 -12.65 -25.93
CA SER A 20 5.23 -12.55 -26.34
C SER A 20 4.29 -12.61 -25.14
N GLU A 21 4.53 -13.51 -24.19
CA GLU A 21 3.74 -13.61 -22.97
C GLU A 21 3.88 -12.36 -22.08
N ILE A 22 5.09 -11.80 -21.95
CA ILE A 22 5.34 -10.54 -21.24
C ILE A 22 4.56 -9.39 -21.90
N ARG A 23 4.62 -9.26 -23.23
CA ARG A 23 3.85 -8.24 -23.99
C ARG A 23 2.35 -8.40 -23.78
N LYS A 24 1.83 -9.61 -23.95
CA LYS A 24 0.40 -9.94 -23.75
C LYS A 24 -0.08 -9.60 -22.34
N ARG A 25 0.74 -9.82 -21.31
CA ARG A 25 0.41 -9.47 -19.92
C ARG A 25 0.49 -7.98 -19.67
N ALA A 26 1.47 -7.29 -20.23
CA ALA A 26 1.57 -5.83 -20.13
C ALA A 26 0.37 -5.14 -20.78
N GLU A 27 -0.09 -5.60 -21.94
CA GLU A 27 -1.32 -5.10 -22.57
C GLU A 27 -2.55 -5.27 -21.66
N LYS A 28 -2.63 -6.37 -20.90
CA LYS A 28 -3.72 -6.57 -19.93
C LYS A 28 -3.64 -5.56 -18.78
N LEU A 29 -2.44 -5.24 -18.30
CA LEU A 29 -2.28 -4.18 -17.28
C LEU A 29 -2.70 -2.82 -17.83
N ASP A 30 -2.36 -2.55 -19.09
CA ASP A 30 -2.72 -1.29 -19.74
C ASP A 30 -4.23 -1.12 -19.92
N LYS A 31 -4.91 -2.18 -20.38
CA LYS A 31 -6.37 -2.20 -20.48
C LYS A 31 -7.05 -2.09 -19.10
N PHE A 32 -6.39 -2.57 -18.04
CA PHE A 32 -6.91 -2.52 -16.68
C PHE A 32 -6.77 -1.12 -16.05
N TYR A 33 -5.64 -0.46 -16.27
CA TYR A 33 -5.38 0.90 -15.79
C TYR A 33 -4.76 1.74 -16.91
N SER A 34 -5.59 2.52 -17.60
CA SER A 34 -5.19 3.25 -18.82
C SER A 34 -4.21 4.40 -18.55
N ARG A 35 -4.04 4.84 -17.30
CA ARG A 35 -3.18 5.96 -16.91
C ARG A 35 -1.71 5.55 -16.68
N ILE A 36 -1.30 4.34 -17.06
CA ILE A 36 0.12 3.96 -17.01
C ILE A 36 0.89 4.77 -18.06
N THR A 37 1.84 5.58 -17.63
CA THR A 37 2.72 6.32 -18.55
C THR A 37 3.83 5.41 -19.07
N ARG A 38 4.46 4.60 -18.20
CA ARG A 38 5.57 3.72 -18.56
C ARG A 38 5.48 2.38 -17.85
N CYS A 39 5.87 1.31 -18.53
CA CYS A 39 6.07 0.00 -17.92
C CYS A 39 7.43 -0.56 -18.36
N LYS A 40 8.26 -0.95 -17.39
CA LYS A 40 9.55 -1.59 -17.60
C LYS A 40 9.58 -2.93 -16.89
N VAL A 41 9.88 -3.98 -17.64
CA VAL A 41 10.02 -5.35 -17.14
C VAL A 41 11.48 -5.74 -17.23
N VAL A 42 12.09 -6.06 -16.08
CA VAL A 42 13.46 -6.53 -15.98
C VAL A 42 13.44 -7.99 -15.57
N VAL A 43 14.09 -8.85 -16.36
CA VAL A 43 14.23 -10.28 -16.08
C VAL A 43 15.70 -10.59 -15.86
N GLU A 44 16.02 -11.13 -14.69
CA GLU A 44 17.38 -11.45 -14.27
C GLU A 44 17.49 -12.94 -13.87
N SER A 45 18.56 -13.59 -14.31
CA SER A 45 18.95 -14.96 -13.91
C SER A 45 19.91 -14.88 -12.71
N PRO A 46 19.89 -15.86 -11.79
CA PRO A 46 20.76 -15.82 -10.62
C PRO A 46 22.24 -15.94 -11.02
N HIS A 47 23.10 -15.26 -10.26
CA HIS A 47 24.53 -15.55 -10.25
C HIS A 47 24.77 -16.94 -9.63
N ARG A 48 25.70 -17.73 -10.19
CA ARG A 48 26.01 -19.10 -9.74
C ARG A 48 26.41 -19.10 -8.25
N HIS A 49 25.51 -19.53 -7.37
CA HIS A 49 25.87 -20.03 -6.04
C HIS A 49 25.41 -21.48 -5.90
N SER A 50 26.37 -22.37 -5.66
CA SER A 50 26.30 -23.83 -5.88
C SER A 50 25.33 -24.61 -4.97
N HIS A 51 24.57 -23.96 -4.07
CA HIS A 51 23.75 -24.64 -3.06
C HIS A 51 22.28 -24.22 -2.96
N GLN A 52 21.85 -23.20 -3.71
CA GLN A 52 20.43 -22.79 -3.79
C GLN A 52 20.08 -22.71 -5.27
N GLY A 53 19.05 -23.44 -5.71
CA GLY A 53 18.69 -23.66 -7.12
C GLY A 53 18.56 -22.40 -8.00
N LYS A 54 18.31 -22.60 -9.30
CA LYS A 54 18.21 -21.53 -10.31
C LYS A 54 17.01 -20.60 -10.04
N ARG A 55 17.13 -19.61 -9.17
CA ARG A 55 16.04 -18.68 -8.88
C ARG A 55 16.05 -17.43 -9.77
N TYR A 56 15.04 -17.29 -10.63
CA TYR A 56 14.84 -16.13 -11.49
C TYR A 56 14.20 -14.97 -10.72
N ASN A 57 14.68 -13.75 -10.99
CA ASN A 57 14.12 -12.51 -10.48
C ASN A 57 13.42 -11.75 -11.61
N VAL A 58 12.20 -11.30 -11.37
CA VAL A 58 11.44 -10.47 -12.29
C VAL A 58 11.02 -9.21 -11.55
N GLN A 59 11.47 -8.07 -12.05
CA GLN A 59 11.10 -6.76 -11.54
C GLN A 59 10.23 -6.05 -12.56
N ILE A 60 9.07 -5.55 -12.10
CA ILE A 60 8.19 -4.73 -12.93
C ILE A 60 8.14 -3.34 -12.30
N VAL A 61 8.47 -2.33 -13.08
CA VAL A 61 8.40 -0.91 -12.70
C VAL A 61 7.34 -0.24 -13.56
N MET A 62 6.32 0.33 -12.91
CA MET A 62 5.24 1.04 -13.58
C MET A 62 5.21 2.48 -13.11
N THR A 63 5.27 3.42 -14.04
CA THR A 63 5.09 4.84 -13.75
C THR A 63 3.62 5.20 -14.01
N VAL A 64 2.97 5.74 -12.98
CA VAL A 64 1.58 6.19 -12.99
C VAL A 64 1.54 7.66 -12.53
N PRO A 65 0.43 8.39 -12.69
CA PRO A 65 0.42 9.83 -12.43
C PRO A 65 0.64 10.09 -10.94
N GLY A 66 1.78 10.69 -10.57
CA GLY A 66 2.12 11.00 -9.19
C GLY A 66 2.81 9.88 -8.40
N ALA A 67 3.12 8.72 -9.00
CA ALA A 67 3.83 7.65 -8.31
C ALA A 67 4.61 6.71 -9.24
N GLU A 68 5.64 6.05 -8.68
CA GLU A 68 6.32 4.91 -9.29
C GLU A 68 6.04 3.64 -8.47
N LEU A 69 5.43 2.64 -9.12
CA LEU A 69 5.09 1.37 -8.50
C LEU A 69 6.14 0.32 -8.89
N VAL A 70 6.77 -0.29 -7.87
CA VAL A 70 7.80 -1.31 -8.08
C VAL A 70 7.34 -2.64 -7.50
N VAL A 71 7.34 -3.66 -8.34
CA VAL A 71 7.10 -5.05 -7.97
C VAL A 71 8.44 -5.76 -7.90
N LYS A 72 8.80 -6.23 -6.70
CA LYS A 72 9.89 -7.18 -6.45
C LYS A 72 9.26 -8.44 -5.85
N ARG A 73 9.39 -9.59 -6.51
CA ARG A 73 8.87 -10.87 -6.01
C ARG A 73 10.00 -11.78 -5.55
N ASN A 74 9.65 -12.76 -4.71
CA ASN A 74 10.60 -13.77 -4.28
C ASN A 74 11.13 -14.55 -5.50
N PRO A 75 12.44 -14.79 -5.57
CA PRO A 75 13.05 -15.49 -6.70
C PRO A 75 12.47 -16.91 -6.85
N HIS A 76 12.01 -17.27 -8.06
CA HIS A 76 11.33 -18.56 -8.33
C HIS A 76 12.17 -19.46 -9.24
N GLU A 77 12.11 -20.78 -9.06
CA GLU A 77 12.92 -21.73 -9.84
C GLU A 77 12.52 -21.80 -11.32
N ASP A 78 11.24 -21.54 -11.58
CA ASP A 78 10.65 -21.45 -12.91
C ASP A 78 10.42 -19.99 -13.32
N LEU A 79 11.00 -19.59 -14.45
CA LEU A 79 10.92 -18.24 -15.00
C LEU A 79 9.50 -17.86 -15.47
N TYR A 80 8.74 -18.80 -16.04
CA TYR A 80 7.37 -18.55 -16.48
C TYR A 80 6.48 -18.24 -15.29
N VAL A 81 6.63 -19.01 -14.20
CA VAL A 81 5.92 -18.75 -12.94
C VAL A 81 6.33 -17.40 -12.34
N ALA A 82 7.64 -17.08 -12.34
CA ALA A 82 8.14 -15.79 -11.88
C ALA A 82 7.50 -14.61 -12.63
N ILE A 83 7.41 -14.71 -13.96
CA ILE A 83 6.76 -13.71 -14.81
C ILE A 83 5.28 -13.60 -14.45
N ARG A 84 4.55 -14.73 -14.44
CA ARG A 84 3.11 -14.76 -14.16
C ARG A 84 2.78 -14.09 -12.83
N ASP A 85 3.48 -14.47 -11.77
CA ASP A 85 3.19 -14.03 -10.41
C ASP A 85 3.60 -12.56 -10.19
N SER A 86 4.64 -12.10 -10.88
CA SER A 86 5.03 -10.69 -10.90
C SER A 86 3.97 -9.82 -11.58
N PHE A 87 3.42 -10.25 -12.71
CA PHE A 87 2.32 -9.53 -13.37
C PHE A 87 1.02 -9.54 -12.55
N ASN A 88 0.72 -10.64 -11.86
CA ASN A 88 -0.42 -10.69 -10.93
C ASN A 88 -0.23 -9.69 -9.77
N ALA A 89 1.00 -9.54 -9.27
CA ALA A 89 1.34 -8.56 -8.25
C ALA A 89 1.20 -7.12 -8.76
N ALA A 90 1.67 -6.85 -9.98
CA ALA A 90 1.57 -5.55 -10.62
C ALA A 90 0.10 -5.12 -10.75
N ARG A 91 -0.78 -6.04 -11.16
CA ARG A 91 -2.22 -5.79 -11.20
C ARG A 91 -2.79 -5.39 -9.85
N ARG A 92 -2.41 -6.10 -8.77
CA ARG A 92 -2.85 -5.78 -7.40
C ARG A 92 -2.37 -4.39 -6.97
N GLN A 93 -1.10 -4.06 -7.23
CA GLN A 93 -0.58 -2.72 -6.91
C GLN A 93 -1.33 -1.60 -7.65
N LEU A 94 -1.67 -1.80 -8.92
CA LEU A 94 -2.48 -0.84 -9.68
C LEU A 94 -3.90 -0.72 -9.14
N GLU A 95 -4.50 -1.83 -8.70
CA GLU A 95 -5.82 -1.82 -8.07
C GLU A 95 -5.80 -1.02 -6.75
N ASP A 96 -4.81 -1.28 -5.89
CA ASP A 96 -4.62 -0.56 -4.64
C ASP A 96 -4.35 0.93 -4.89
N TYR A 97 -3.54 1.24 -5.90
CA TYR A 97 -3.28 2.62 -6.32
C TYR A 97 -4.54 3.34 -6.80
N SER A 98 -5.35 2.68 -7.63
CA SER A 98 -6.61 3.21 -8.15
C SER A 98 -7.63 3.43 -7.03
N LYS A 99 -7.70 2.53 -6.04
CA LYS A 99 -8.50 2.73 -4.82
C LYS A 99 -8.02 3.97 -4.05
N ARG A 100 -6.71 4.16 -3.86
CA ARG A 100 -6.14 5.35 -3.19
C ARG A 100 -6.52 6.64 -3.89
N GLN A 101 -6.37 6.68 -5.22
CA GLN A 101 -6.65 7.87 -6.02
C GLN A 101 -8.13 8.21 -6.11
N ARG A 102 -9.04 7.24 -5.94
CA ARG A 102 -10.50 7.47 -5.88
C ARG A 102 -11.00 7.89 -4.51
N GLY A 103 -10.10 8.03 -3.52
CA GLY A 103 -10.48 8.31 -2.13
C GLY A 103 -10.96 7.08 -1.34
N ASP A 104 -10.96 5.89 -1.94
CA ASP A 104 -11.35 4.62 -1.29
C ASP A 104 -10.26 4.03 -0.39
N VAL A 105 -9.13 4.72 -0.24
CA VAL A 105 -8.16 4.39 0.80
C VAL A 105 -8.14 5.54 1.77
N LYS A 106 -8.60 5.24 2.99
CA LYS A 106 -8.38 6.02 4.21
C LYS A 106 -7.07 6.76 4.06
N GLN A 107 -7.12 8.07 3.82
CA GLN A 107 -5.95 8.93 3.78
C GLN A 107 -5.18 8.66 5.08
N HIS A 108 -4.08 7.94 4.97
CA HIS A 108 -2.99 8.06 5.93
C HIS A 108 -2.24 9.33 5.53
N GLU A 109 -2.91 10.47 5.66
CA GLU A 109 -2.20 11.69 5.99
C GLU A 109 -1.75 11.56 7.45
N GLU A 110 -0.61 12.16 7.75
CA GLU A 110 0.11 12.12 9.04
C GLU A 110 -0.83 11.87 10.21
N THR A 111 -0.60 10.80 10.99
CA THR A 111 -1.54 10.33 12.03
C THR A 111 -2.09 11.53 12.82
N PRO A 112 -3.35 11.92 12.59
CA PRO A 112 -3.81 13.24 13.01
C PRO A 112 -3.69 13.34 14.53
N VAL A 113 -3.16 14.48 14.97
CA VAL A 113 -2.92 14.75 16.38
C VAL A 113 -4.06 15.61 16.89
N ALA A 114 -4.56 15.24 18.06
CA ALA A 114 -5.60 15.96 18.77
C ALA A 114 -5.21 16.10 20.25
N VAL A 115 -5.96 16.92 20.98
CA VAL A 115 -5.80 17.09 22.43
C VAL A 115 -7.04 16.54 23.11
N ILE A 116 -6.90 15.81 24.21
CA ILE A 116 -8.05 15.37 25.01
C ILE A 116 -8.74 16.60 25.60
N SER A 117 -9.98 16.87 25.22
CA SER A 117 -10.74 18.02 25.72
C SER A 117 -11.60 17.66 26.92
N ALA A 118 -12.14 16.44 26.96
CA ALA A 118 -12.90 15.93 28.08
C ALA A 118 -12.72 14.42 28.22
N LEU A 119 -12.67 13.95 29.46
CA LEU A 119 -12.57 12.52 29.78
C LEU A 119 -13.58 12.18 30.87
N PHE A 120 -14.39 11.14 30.64
CA PHE A 120 -15.36 10.59 31.58
C PHE A 120 -14.93 9.17 31.92
N SER A 121 -13.93 9.05 32.78
CA SER A 121 -13.29 7.78 33.13
C SER A 121 -14.27 6.78 33.74
N ASP A 122 -15.20 7.27 34.56
CA ASP A 122 -16.31 6.51 35.15
C ASP A 122 -17.24 5.87 34.11
N LYS A 123 -17.40 6.53 32.96
CA LYS A 123 -18.27 6.08 31.86
C LYS A 123 -17.50 5.42 30.71
N GLY A 124 -16.17 5.44 30.75
CA GLY A 124 -15.31 4.78 29.75
C GLY A 124 -15.26 5.46 28.39
N TYR A 125 -15.46 6.78 28.31
CA TYR A 125 -15.35 7.52 27.06
C TYR A 125 -14.75 8.92 27.25
N GLY A 126 -14.39 9.57 26.14
CA GLY A 126 -13.91 10.95 26.13
C GLY A 126 -14.08 11.62 24.78
N PHE A 127 -13.57 12.85 24.70
CA PHE A 127 -13.53 13.67 23.50
C PHE A 127 -12.12 14.19 23.26
N ILE A 128 -11.75 14.27 22.00
CA ILE A 128 -10.52 14.90 21.53
C ILE A 128 -10.88 16.08 20.64
N THR A 129 -10.17 17.19 20.78
CA THR A 129 -10.30 18.35 19.89
C THR A 129 -9.15 18.34 18.89
N THR A 130 -9.49 18.38 17.61
CA THR A 130 -8.56 18.40 16.48
C THR A 130 -7.98 19.79 16.26
N SER A 131 -6.96 19.91 15.40
CA SER A 131 -6.34 21.20 15.06
C SER A 131 -7.28 22.19 14.33
N ASP A 132 -8.30 21.67 13.65
CA ASP A 132 -9.39 22.43 13.03
C ASP A 132 -10.55 22.70 14.01
N ASN A 133 -10.34 22.45 15.31
CA ASN A 133 -11.26 22.79 16.39
C ASN A 133 -12.60 22.03 16.34
N HIS A 134 -12.55 20.77 15.89
CA HIS A 134 -13.67 19.84 15.87
C HIS A 134 -13.52 18.82 17.01
N ASP A 135 -14.60 18.55 17.75
CA ASP A 135 -14.62 17.56 18.81
C ASP A 135 -15.01 16.18 18.28
N ILE A 136 -14.15 15.19 18.53
CA ILE A 136 -14.34 13.80 18.11
C ILE A 136 -14.49 12.92 19.34
N TYR A 137 -15.54 12.11 19.35
CA TYR A 137 -15.81 11.14 20.41
C TYR A 137 -14.86 9.93 20.32
N PHE A 138 -14.42 9.40 21.47
CA PHE A 138 -13.73 8.11 21.54
C PHE A 138 -14.20 7.29 22.74
N HIS A 139 -14.19 5.96 22.58
CA HIS A 139 -14.49 5.01 23.66
C HIS A 139 -13.18 4.40 24.19
N ARG A 140 -13.20 3.87 25.42
CA ARG A 140 -12.04 3.19 26.03
C ARG A 140 -11.46 2.07 25.15
N ASN A 141 -12.31 1.40 24.36
CA ASN A 141 -11.89 0.33 23.46
C ASN A 141 -11.08 0.83 22.25
N SER A 142 -11.17 2.12 21.94
CA SER A 142 -10.38 2.75 20.88
C SER A 142 -8.96 3.10 21.35
N VAL A 143 -8.68 3.11 22.66
CA VAL A 143 -7.37 3.46 23.20
C VAL A 143 -6.45 2.23 23.20
N LEU A 144 -5.31 2.35 22.53
CA LEU A 144 -4.32 1.27 22.47
C LEU A 144 -3.50 1.15 23.76
N ASN A 145 -2.80 0.03 23.91
CA ASN A 145 -1.92 -0.30 25.04
C ASN A 145 -2.56 -0.27 26.42
N SER A 146 -3.90 -0.21 26.49
CA SER A 146 -4.64 -0.06 27.74
C SER A 146 -4.32 1.26 28.48
N ASP A 147 -3.88 2.30 27.75
CA ASP A 147 -3.49 3.60 28.32
C ASP A 147 -4.68 4.47 28.76
N PHE A 148 -5.93 3.99 28.66
CA PHE A 148 -7.12 4.81 28.93
C PHE A 148 -7.14 5.38 30.35
N ASP A 149 -6.73 4.59 31.35
CA ASP A 149 -6.74 5.00 32.76
C ASP A 149 -5.66 6.06 33.08
N HIS A 150 -4.72 6.28 32.16
CA HIS A 150 -3.66 7.28 32.26
C HIS A 150 -3.95 8.55 31.46
N LEU A 151 -5.11 8.63 30.81
CA LEU A 151 -5.49 9.80 30.03
C LEU A 151 -5.94 10.94 30.93
N GLU A 152 -5.58 12.16 30.54
CA GLU A 152 -5.99 13.39 31.20
C GLU A 152 -6.35 14.45 30.15
N PRO A 153 -7.34 15.34 30.42
CA PRO A 153 -7.56 16.50 29.57
C PRO A 153 -6.28 17.32 29.38
N GLY A 154 -5.99 17.72 28.14
CA GLY A 154 -4.77 18.43 27.74
C GLY A 154 -3.68 17.53 27.15
N MET A 155 -3.77 16.21 27.28
CA MET A 155 -2.81 15.29 26.66
C MET A 155 -2.94 15.28 25.14
N LYS A 156 -1.81 15.26 24.45
CA LYS A 156 -1.76 15.07 22.99
C LYS A 156 -1.86 13.60 22.66
N VAL A 157 -2.71 13.28 21.70
CA VAL A 157 -2.92 11.92 21.22
C VAL A 157 -2.90 11.89 19.70
N ARG A 158 -2.46 10.77 19.14
CA ARG A 158 -2.74 10.41 17.75
C ARG A 158 -4.07 9.69 17.70
N TYR A 159 -4.84 9.93 16.64
CA TYR A 159 -6.10 9.20 16.45
C TYR A 159 -6.32 8.77 15.00
N THR A 160 -7.31 7.89 14.79
CA THR A 160 -7.85 7.55 13.47
C THR A 160 -9.35 7.74 13.50
N GLU A 161 -9.85 8.63 12.65
CA GLU A 161 -11.27 8.89 12.48
C GLU A 161 -11.96 7.75 11.72
N GLY A 162 -13.20 7.45 12.09
CA GLY A 162 -14.09 6.56 11.37
C GLY A 162 -15.54 6.98 11.56
N GLU A 163 -16.43 6.44 10.73
CA GLU A 163 -17.86 6.69 10.86
C GLU A 163 -18.44 5.93 12.07
N GLY A 164 -19.22 6.62 12.89
CA GLY A 164 -20.00 6.05 13.97
C GLY A 164 -21.50 6.31 13.82
N GLU A 165 -22.31 5.65 14.64
CA GLU A 165 -23.79 5.75 14.57
C GLU A 165 -24.32 7.18 14.77
N LYS A 166 -23.54 8.05 15.43
CA LYS A 166 -23.91 9.44 15.73
C LYS A 166 -23.03 10.46 15.02
N GLY A 167 -22.25 10.05 14.03
CA GLY A 167 -21.27 10.89 13.33
C GLY A 167 -19.83 10.42 13.53
N PRO A 168 -18.84 11.25 13.17
CA PRO A 168 -17.44 10.89 13.23
C PRO A 168 -16.97 10.53 14.65
N GLN A 169 -16.18 9.46 14.76
CA GLN A 169 -15.60 8.99 16.02
C GLN A 169 -14.16 8.51 15.84
N ALA A 170 -13.35 8.55 16.88
CA ALA A 170 -12.02 7.97 16.87
C ALA A 170 -12.09 6.46 17.10
N THR A 171 -11.62 5.72 16.10
CA THR A 171 -11.55 4.25 16.09
C THR A 171 -10.24 3.72 16.68
N THR A 172 -9.22 4.58 16.77
CA THR A 172 -7.93 4.29 17.40
C THR A 172 -7.42 5.58 18.03
N VAL A 173 -6.90 5.50 19.25
CA VAL A 173 -6.31 6.62 20.01
C VAL A 173 -5.03 6.11 20.68
N THR A 174 -3.96 6.90 20.61
CA THR A 174 -2.66 6.56 21.22
C THR A 174 -1.99 7.82 21.76
N VAL A 175 -1.51 7.76 22.99
CA VAL A 175 -0.79 8.87 23.63
C VAL A 175 0.54 9.13 22.91
N LEU A 176 0.92 10.40 22.79
CA LEU A 176 2.20 10.85 22.25
C LEU A 176 3.29 10.96 23.32
#